data_AF-A0A354GG51-F1
#
_entry.id   AF-A0A354GG51-F1
#
_cell.length_a   1.000
_cell.length_b   1.000
_cell.length_c   1.000
_cell.angle_alpha   90.00
_cell.angle_beta   90.00
_cell.angle_gamma   90.00
#
_symmetry.space_group_name_H-M   'P 1'
#
loop_
_entity.id
_entity.type
_entity.pdbx_description
1 polymer ?
#
loop_
_entity_poly.entity_id
_entity_poly.type
_entity_poly.pdbx_seq_one_letter_code
_entity_poly.pdbx_strand_id
1 'polypeptide(L)' 'MEDKILKKLFELETLINNQEVLLKQVLNLNEAAKYLDISKSHLYKLTSRKEIPFYCPQGKRLYFKKDELDQ' A
#
# COMPACT_ATOMS: atom_id res chain seq x y z
N MET A 1 19.64 14.03 -30.01
CA MET A 1 19.86 12.65 -29.50
C MET A 1 19.71 12.64 -27.98
N GLU A 2 20.23 13.66 -27.29
CA GLU A 2 19.99 13.92 -25.85
C GLU A 2 18.52 14.05 -25.46
N ASP A 3 17.66 14.71 -26.25
CA ASP A 3 16.23 14.83 -25.93
C ASP A 3 15.49 13.49 -25.81
N LYS A 4 15.88 12.50 -26.63
CA LYS A 4 15.31 11.15 -26.54
C LYS A 4 15.75 10.43 -25.28
N ILE A 5 16.98 10.67 -24.83
CA ILE A 5 17.52 10.09 -23.59
C ILE A 5 16.84 10.72 -22.38
N LEU A 6 16.71 12.06 -22.34
CA LEU A 6 16.02 12.78 -21.27
C LEU A 6 14.55 12.35 -21.16
N LYS A 7 13.85 12.22 -22.29
CA LYS A 7 12.47 11.72 -22.29
C LYS A 7 12.35 10.30 -21.73
N LYS A 8 13.28 9.41 -22.11
CA LYS A 8 13.31 8.02 -21.60
C LYS A 8 13.62 7.97 -20.09
N LEU A 9 14.50 8.84 -19.59
CA LEU A 9 14.79 8.94 -18.17
C LEU A 9 13.57 9.40 -17.37
N PHE A 10 12.83 10.39 -17.87
CA PHE A 10 11.59 10.84 -17.22
C PHE A 10 10.50 9.77 -17.21
N GLU A 11 10.34 9.02 -18.31
CA GLU A 11 9.43 7.86 -18.36
C GLU A 11 9.80 6.80 -17.31
N LEU A 12 11.08 6.48 -17.16
CA LEU A 12 11.56 5.52 -16.15
C LEU A 12 11.35 6.03 -14.72
N GLU A 13 11.67 7.28 -14.45
CA GLU A 13 11.45 7.91 -13.14
C GLU A 13 9.97 7.86 -12.74
N THR A 14 9.08 8.16 -13.67
CA THR A 14 7.62 8.09 -13.44
C THR A 14 7.17 6.67 -13.10
N LEU A 15 7.71 5.65 -13.79
CA LEU A 15 7.38 4.25 -13.53
C LEU A 15 7.89 3.77 -12.16
N ILE A 16 9.10 4.20 -11.76
CA ILE A 16 9.69 3.86 -10.46
C ILE A 16 8.90 4.51 -9.32
N ASN A 17 8.54 5.78 -9.44
CA ASN A 17 7.72 6.47 -8.44
C ASN A 17 6.34 5.82 -8.29
N ASN A 18 5.76 5.32 -9.38
CA ASN A 18 4.52 4.55 -9.32
C ASN A 18 4.69 3.17 -8.64
N GLN A 19 5.90 2.59 -8.68
CA GLN A 19 6.23 1.33 -8.00
C GLN A 19 6.44 1.47 -6.49
N GLU A 20 6.65 2.68 -5.94
CA GLU A 20 6.75 2.86 -4.48
C GLU A 20 5.53 2.33 -3.72
N VAL A 21 4.35 2.37 -4.35
CA VAL A 21 3.12 1.80 -3.78
C VAL A 21 3.19 0.26 -3.71
N LEU A 22 3.90 -0.39 -4.63
CA LEU A 22 4.09 -1.84 -4.66
C LEU A 22 5.17 -2.31 -3.68
N LEU A 23 6.20 -1.48 -3.44
CA LEU A 23 7.32 -1.75 -2.54
C LEU A 23 7.03 -1.41 -1.07
N LYS A 24 5.97 -0.64 -0.80
CA LYS A 24 5.51 -0.39 0.57
C LYS A 24 5.12 -1.71 1.22
N GLN A 25 5.99 -2.19 2.10
CA GLN A 25 5.73 -3.34 2.96
C GLN A 25 4.64 -3.04 4.00
N VAL A 26 4.41 -1.75 4.30
CA VAL A 26 3.39 -1.30 5.25
C VAL A 26 2.34 -0.46 4.53
N LEU A 27 1.09 -0.92 4.60
CA LEU A 27 -0.09 -0.29 4.04
C LEU A 27 -0.89 0.40 5.14
N ASN A 28 -1.43 1.58 4.87
CA ASN A 28 -2.47 2.19 5.69
C ASN A 28 -3.85 1.58 5.36
N LEU A 29 -4.88 1.91 6.14
CA LEU A 29 -6.24 1.40 5.93
C LEU A 29 -6.79 1.57 4.50
N ASN A 30 -6.55 2.71 3.85
CA ASN A 30 -7.03 2.91 2.46
C ASN A 30 -6.24 2.06 1.46
N GLU A 31 -4.93 1.92 1.67
CA GLU A 31 -4.06 1.09 0.83
C GLU A 31 -4.40 -0.40 1.01
N ALA A 32 -4.58 -0.87 2.24
CA ALA A 32 -4.95 -2.25 2.55
C ALA A 32 -6.35 -2.62 2.03
N ALA A 33 -7.32 -1.71 2.14
CA ALA A 33 -8.66 -1.93 1.59
C ALA A 33 -8.64 -2.09 0.06
N LYS A 34 -7.82 -1.28 -0.63
CA LYS A 34 -7.60 -1.42 -2.07
C LYS A 34 -6.82 -2.68 -2.43
N TYR A 35 -5.85 -3.05 -1.60
CA TYR A 35 -5.01 -4.22 -1.82
C TYR A 35 -5.81 -5.53 -1.74
N LEU A 36 -6.68 -5.65 -0.73
CA LEU A 36 -7.54 -6.81 -0.52
C LEU A 36 -8.85 -6.78 -1.34
N ASP A 37 -9.05 -5.71 -2.12
CA ASP A 37 -10.28 -5.45 -2.88
C ASP A 37 -11.57 -5.52 -2.03
N ILE A 38 -11.54 -4.92 -0.83
CA ILE A 38 -12.70 -4.84 0.08
C ILE A 38 -12.98 -3.42 0.52
N SER A 39 -14.23 -3.16 0.93
CA SER A 39 -14.58 -1.85 1.50
C SER A 39 -13.85 -1.58 2.82
N LYS A 40 -13.55 -0.30 3.09
CA LYS A 40 -12.94 0.14 4.36
C LYS A 40 -13.73 -0.32 5.58
N SER A 41 -15.07 -0.28 5.50
CA SER A 41 -15.95 -0.71 6.58
C SER A 41 -15.83 -2.22 6.84
N HIS A 42 -15.66 -3.01 5.79
CA HIS A 42 -15.39 -4.45 5.92
C HIS A 42 -14.02 -4.66 6.60
N LEU A 43 -12.97 -4.00 6.10
CA LEU A 43 -11.63 -4.08 6.70
C LEU A 43 -11.64 -3.66 8.18
N TYR A 44 -12.37 -2.61 8.55
CA TYR A 44 -12.55 -2.20 9.94
C TYR A 44 -13.19 -3.28 10.81
N LYS A 45 -14.24 -3.96 10.31
CA LYS A 45 -14.88 -5.07 11.04
C LYS A 45 -13.91 -6.23 11.25
N LEU A 46 -13.10 -6.55 10.24
CA LEU A 46 -12.11 -7.62 10.36
C LEU A 46 -11.02 -7.26 11.39
N THR A 47 -10.58 -5.99 11.42
CA THR A 47 -9.63 -5.50 12.42
C THR A 47 -10.21 -5.53 13.84
N SER A 48 -11.48 -5.14 14.02
CA SER A 48 -12.10 -5.13 15.35
C SER A 48 -12.35 -6.54 15.89
N ARG A 49 -12.58 -7.51 15.01
CA ARG A 49 -12.67 -8.94 15.34
C ARG A 49 -11.31 -9.63 15.49
N LYS A 50 -10.21 -8.92 15.20
CA LYS A 50 -8.84 -9.47 15.15
C LYS A 50 -8.69 -10.65 14.19
N GLU A 51 -9.46 -10.65 13.11
CA GLU A 51 -9.40 -11.68 12.06
C GLU A 51 -8.24 -11.44 11.09
N ILE A 52 -7.66 -10.23 11.09
CA ILE A 52 -6.52 -9.85 10.24
C ILE A 52 -5.44 -9.20 11.11
N PRO A 53 -4.15 -9.41 10.80
CA PRO A 53 -3.05 -8.76 11.46
C PRO A 53 -3.04 -7.25 11.21
N PHE A 54 -2.96 -6.45 12.28
CA PHE A 54 -2.91 -4.99 12.19
C PHE A 54 -2.04 -4.39 13.29
N TYR A 55 -1.53 -3.19 13.03
CA TYR A 55 -0.66 -2.43 13.93
C TYR A 55 -1.25 -1.03 14.19
N CYS A 56 -1.15 -0.58 15.45
CA CYS A 56 -1.66 0.73 15.86
C CYS A 56 -0.66 1.45 16.79
N PRO A 57 0.50 1.93 16.27
CA PRO A 57 1.60 2.45 17.08
C PRO A 57 1.24 3.73 17.87
N GLN A 58 0.23 4.49 17.44
CA GLN A 58 -0.24 5.71 18.11
C GLN A 58 -1.73 5.65 18.49
N GLY A 59 -2.36 4.47 18.47
CA GLY A 59 -3.78 4.30 18.85
C GLY A 59 -4.83 4.88 17.88
N LYS A 60 -4.43 5.73 16.90
CA LYS A 60 -5.36 6.44 16.01
C LYS A 60 -5.41 5.93 14.56
N ARG A 61 -4.33 5.31 14.07
CA ARG A 61 -4.20 4.89 12.67
C ARG A 61 -3.83 3.41 12.59
N LEU A 62 -4.55 2.69 11.73
CA LEU A 62 -4.31 1.29 11.43
C LEU A 62 -3.29 1.16 10.28
N TYR A 63 -2.30 0.31 10.52
CA TYR A 63 -1.29 -0.08 9.55
C TYR A 63 -1.27 -1.61 9.42
N PHE A 64 -0.92 -2.09 8.23
CA PHE A 64 -0.97 -3.49 7.85
C PHE A 64 0.34 -3.83 7.16
N LYS A 65 0.97 -4.96 7.49
CA LYS A 65 2.10 -5.46 6.71
C LYS A 65 1.57 -6.30 5.58
N LYS A 66 2.04 -6.03 4.36
CA LYS A 66 1.59 -6.74 3.16
C LYS A 66 1.83 -8.24 3.26
N ASP A 67 3.01 -8.64 3.73
CA ASP A 67 3.39 -10.05 3.89
C ASP A 67 2.47 -10.82 4.86
N GLU A 68 1.85 -10.12 5.83
CA GLU A 68 0.93 -10.73 6.79
C GLU A 68 -0.52 -10.75 6.28
N LEU A 69 -0.86 -9.93 5.27
CA LEU A 69 -2.14 -9.96 4.59
C LEU A 69 -2.21 -11.05 3.51
N ASP A 70 -1.05 -11.47 2.99
CA ASP A 70 -0.92 -12.50 1.96
C ASP A 70 -0.88 -13.93 2.54
N GLN A 71 -0.87 -14.08 3.87
CA GLN A 71 -0.92 -15.37 4.58
C GLN A 71 -2.36 -15.86 4.79
#